data_AF-A0A6B0T367-F1
#
_entry.id   AF-A0A6B0T367-F1
#
_cell.length_a   1.000
_cell.length_b   1.000
_cell.length_c   1.000
_cell.angle_alpha   90.00
_cell.angle_beta   90.00
_cell.angle_gamma   90.00
#
_symmetry.space_group_name_H-M   'P 1'
#
loop_
_entity.id
_entity.type
_entity.pdbx_description
1 polymer ?
#
loop_
_entity_poly.entity_id
_entity_poly.type
_entity_poly.pdbx_seq_one_letter_code
_entity_poly.pdbx_strand_id
1 'polypeptide(L)'
;MTHHNRRQFLGLVSAGAVASTGFTQSANAQETPVVEMGNNYFDPIGLRVDPGTTVRFELAAGAHSATAYSDRIPAGASTFDSGTISEGSFEHTFETPGTYDYYCIPHKSLGMVGRIVVGSSGGPAEESPIPNGEVPSSEAILEEGAIAYGSNSGGSGNTGGGMMGSGGHGMMNGRNGGGVGGLPVVGGALGMLGILGGTLYWLGNRSSLQSSTDHSAKEVLQNRYARGEIDEEEYRRRRERLDASDEDVSD
;
A
#
# COMPACT_ATOMS: atom_id res chain seq x y z
N MET A 1 -53.41 -78.75 13.21
CA MET A 1 -52.72 -77.45 13.26
C MET A 1 -52.77 -76.91 11.84
N THR A 2 -53.84 -76.17 11.51
CA THR A 2 -53.96 -74.69 11.55
C THR A 2 -53.36 -74.02 10.30
N HIS A 3 -54.20 -73.28 9.58
CA HIS A 3 -53.90 -72.52 8.37
C HIS A 3 -52.81 -71.43 8.59
N HIS A 4 -52.33 -70.82 7.49
CA HIS A 4 -52.31 -69.37 7.20
C HIS A 4 -51.52 -69.11 5.89
N ASN A 5 -51.50 -67.89 5.32
CA ASN A 5 -52.55 -67.32 4.46
C ASN A 5 -51.86 -66.43 3.38
N ARG A 6 -52.50 -66.14 2.25
CA ARG A 6 -51.96 -65.29 1.17
C ARG A 6 -51.85 -63.83 1.64
N ARG A 7 -50.67 -63.19 1.50
CA ARG A 7 -50.56 -61.73 1.45
C ARG A 7 -49.52 -61.30 0.40
N GLN A 8 -50.04 -60.76 -0.70
CA GLN A 8 -49.28 -59.89 -1.60
C GLN A 8 -48.93 -58.61 -0.84
N PHE A 9 -47.75 -58.05 -1.07
CA PHE A 9 -47.45 -56.66 -0.75
C PHE A 9 -46.94 -55.97 -2.01
N LEU A 10 -47.77 -55.10 -2.59
CA LEU A 10 -47.28 -54.04 -3.47
C LEU A 10 -46.58 -53.00 -2.58
N GLY A 11 -45.28 -52.80 -2.79
CA GLY A 11 -44.57 -51.62 -2.31
C GLY A 11 -44.69 -50.51 -3.36
N LEU A 12 -45.16 -49.32 -2.96
CA LEU A 12 -45.35 -48.20 -3.89
C LEU A 12 -44.02 -47.70 -4.48
N VAL A 13 -44.11 -47.20 -5.71
CA VAL A 13 -43.13 -46.29 -6.30
C VAL A 13 -43.22 -44.95 -5.57
N SER A 14 -42.11 -44.51 -4.97
CA SER A 14 -41.90 -43.13 -4.53
C SER A 14 -40.77 -42.50 -5.35
N ALA A 15 -41.14 -41.87 -6.46
CA ALA A 15 -40.24 -41.04 -7.25
C ALA A 15 -39.90 -39.76 -6.48
N GLY A 16 -38.83 -39.78 -5.70
CA GLY A 16 -38.31 -38.62 -5.00
C GLY A 16 -37.67 -37.63 -5.97
N ALA A 17 -38.41 -36.60 -6.37
CA ALA A 17 -37.85 -35.48 -7.12
C ALA A 17 -36.94 -34.64 -6.20
N VAL A 18 -35.64 -34.90 -6.25
CA VAL A 18 -34.63 -34.02 -5.62
C VAL A 18 -34.54 -32.72 -6.42
N ALA A 19 -35.27 -31.70 -5.98
CA ALA A 19 -35.11 -30.34 -6.47
C ALA A 19 -33.77 -29.77 -5.99
N SER A 20 -32.70 -30.03 -6.74
CA SER A 20 -31.39 -29.40 -6.52
C SER A 20 -31.50 -27.92 -6.84
N THR A 21 -31.73 -27.10 -5.81
CA THR A 21 -31.56 -25.65 -5.87
C THR A 21 -30.09 -25.35 -6.12
N GLY A 22 -29.72 -25.17 -7.39
CA GLY A 22 -28.39 -24.73 -7.76
C GLY A 22 -28.16 -23.34 -7.20
N PHE A 23 -27.33 -23.22 -6.17
CA PHE A 23 -26.77 -21.94 -5.77
C PHE A 23 -25.84 -21.49 -6.90
N THR A 24 -26.35 -20.63 -7.78
CA THR A 24 -25.49 -19.83 -8.64
C THR A 24 -24.75 -18.85 -7.74
N GLN A 25 -23.60 -19.26 -7.23
CA GLN A 25 -22.63 -18.35 -6.63
C GLN A 25 -22.33 -17.30 -7.70
N SER A 26 -22.88 -16.09 -7.52
CA SER A 26 -22.55 -14.99 -8.41
C SER A 26 -21.09 -14.69 -8.18
N ALA A 27 -20.24 -15.08 -9.12
CA ALA A 27 -18.85 -14.66 -9.14
C ALA A 27 -18.88 -13.14 -9.34
N ASN A 28 -18.78 -12.39 -8.24
CA ASN A 28 -18.36 -11.01 -8.32
C ASN A 28 -17.01 -11.03 -9.03
N ALA A 29 -16.88 -10.28 -10.12
CA ALA A 29 -15.60 -10.04 -10.75
C ALA A 29 -14.77 -9.23 -9.76
N GLN A 30 -14.02 -9.93 -8.91
CA GLN A 30 -13.12 -9.36 -7.94
C GLN A 30 -12.02 -8.66 -8.73
N GLU A 31 -11.87 -7.36 -8.52
CA GLU A 31 -10.92 -6.54 -9.27
C GLU A 31 -9.50 -7.08 -9.03
N THR A 32 -8.77 -7.39 -10.11
CA THR A 32 -7.42 -7.96 -10.04
C THR A 32 -6.52 -7.02 -9.23
N PRO A 33 -6.00 -7.43 -8.06
CA PRO A 33 -5.11 -6.58 -7.28
C PRO A 33 -3.87 -6.21 -8.10
N VAL A 34 -3.53 -4.92 -8.09
CA VAL A 34 -2.37 -4.38 -8.80
C VAL A 34 -1.28 -4.01 -7.80
N VAL A 35 -0.04 -4.37 -8.12
CA VAL A 35 1.17 -3.86 -7.49
C VAL A 35 1.89 -3.03 -8.54
N GLU A 36 1.93 -1.72 -8.35
CA GLU A 36 2.68 -0.80 -9.21
C GLU A 36 4.19 -0.97 -8.97
N MET A 37 4.94 -0.99 -10.06
CA MET A 37 6.40 -0.98 -10.08
C MET A 37 6.87 0.39 -10.57
N GLY A 38 7.32 1.21 -9.63
CA GLY A 38 7.86 2.54 -9.91
C GLY A 38 9.31 2.68 -9.48
N ASN A 39 9.81 3.92 -9.44
CA ASN A 39 11.20 4.31 -9.20
C ASN A 39 11.85 3.67 -7.94
N ASN A 40 12.31 2.42 -8.09
CA ASN A 40 12.86 1.54 -7.05
C ASN A 40 11.87 1.10 -5.94
N TYR A 41 10.56 1.07 -6.22
CA TYR A 41 9.54 0.66 -5.23
C TYR A 41 8.45 -0.24 -5.83
N PHE A 42 7.83 -1.04 -4.96
CA PHE A 42 6.55 -1.71 -5.19
C PHE A 42 5.48 -0.98 -4.37
N ASP A 43 4.33 -0.67 -4.96
CA ASP A 43 3.18 -0.08 -4.26
C ASP A 43 1.88 -0.84 -4.58
N PRO A 44 1.19 -1.46 -3.60
CA PRO A 44 1.58 -1.58 -2.19
C PRO A 44 2.86 -2.42 -1.99
N ILE A 45 3.66 -2.06 -0.98
CA ILE A 45 4.85 -2.82 -0.57
C ILE A 45 4.46 -4.09 0.22
N GLY A 46 3.30 -4.07 0.89
CA GLY A 46 2.71 -5.22 1.57
C GLY A 46 1.27 -5.46 1.12
N LEU A 47 0.93 -6.65 0.63
CA LEU A 47 -0.40 -6.97 0.11
C LEU A 47 -0.94 -8.29 0.64
N ARG A 48 -2.18 -8.29 1.13
CA ARG A 48 -2.96 -9.49 1.47
C ARG A 48 -3.81 -9.90 0.28
N VAL A 49 -3.81 -11.19 -0.04
CA VAL A 49 -4.74 -11.80 -1.00
C VAL A 49 -5.31 -13.11 -0.47
N ASP A 50 -6.44 -13.56 -1.01
CA ASP A 50 -6.95 -14.91 -0.72
C ASP A 50 -6.27 -15.96 -1.64
N PRO A 51 -6.16 -17.23 -1.22
CA PRO A 51 -5.61 -18.29 -2.06
C PRO A 51 -6.35 -18.44 -3.41
N GLY A 52 -5.58 -18.52 -4.49
CA GLY A 52 -6.08 -18.54 -5.87
C GLY A 52 -6.22 -17.16 -6.51
N THR A 53 -5.87 -16.08 -5.82
CA THR A 53 -5.90 -14.72 -6.39
C THR A 53 -4.75 -14.52 -7.39
N THR A 54 -5.05 -13.99 -8.57
CA THR A 54 -4.06 -13.44 -9.50
C THR A 54 -3.74 -12.00 -9.13
N VAL A 55 -2.47 -11.68 -8.91
CA VAL A 55 -1.96 -10.31 -8.74
C VAL A 55 -1.29 -9.86 -10.02
N ARG A 56 -1.54 -8.62 -10.44
CA ARG A 56 -0.84 -7.99 -11.58
C ARG A 56 0.23 -7.03 -11.08
N PHE A 57 1.46 -7.24 -11.53
CA PHE A 57 2.57 -6.33 -11.35
C PHE A 57 2.65 -5.42 -12.58
N GLU A 58 2.39 -4.12 -12.42
CA GLU A 58 2.21 -3.17 -13.52
C GLU A 58 3.27 -2.07 -13.47
N LEU A 59 3.87 -1.72 -14.62
CA LEU A 59 4.92 -0.68 -14.65
C LEU A 59 4.31 0.73 -14.55
N ALA A 60 4.61 1.44 -13.47
CA ALA A 60 4.31 2.87 -13.32
C ALA A 60 5.40 3.75 -13.95
N ALA A 61 6.67 3.33 -13.83
CA ALA A 61 7.83 3.99 -14.45
C ALA A 61 9.01 3.02 -14.57
N GLY A 62 9.98 3.33 -15.43
CA GLY A 62 11.25 2.60 -15.50
C GLY A 62 11.17 1.19 -16.07
N ALA A 63 12.09 0.33 -15.65
CA ALA A 63 12.15 -1.08 -16.04
C ALA A 63 12.43 -1.95 -14.81
N HIS A 64 11.52 -2.89 -14.52
CA HIS A 64 11.44 -3.58 -13.23
C HIS A 64 11.15 -5.07 -13.42
N SER A 65 11.31 -5.85 -12.35
CA SER A 65 10.81 -7.23 -12.30
C SER A 65 10.04 -7.47 -11.01
N ALA A 66 9.15 -8.47 -11.05
CA ALA A 66 8.61 -9.12 -9.88
C ALA A 66 9.19 -10.53 -9.82
N THR A 67 10.08 -10.78 -8.87
CA THR A 67 10.86 -12.03 -8.78
C THR A 67 10.85 -12.55 -7.35
N ALA A 68 10.35 -13.77 -7.14
CA ALA A 68 10.29 -14.39 -5.82
C ALA A 68 11.69 -14.65 -5.24
N TYR A 69 11.83 -14.49 -3.92
CA TYR A 69 12.89 -15.18 -3.18
C TYR A 69 12.47 -16.65 -3.05
N SER A 70 13.04 -17.54 -3.87
CA SER A 70 12.64 -18.95 -3.94
C SER A 70 12.88 -19.75 -2.64
N ASP A 71 13.71 -19.23 -1.75
CA ASP A 71 13.96 -19.69 -0.39
C ASP A 71 13.05 -19.04 0.68
N ARG A 72 12.18 -18.10 0.29
CA ARG A 72 11.28 -17.32 1.15
C ARG A 72 9.84 -17.27 0.59
N ILE A 73 9.37 -18.42 0.10
CA ILE A 73 7.98 -18.68 -0.28
C ILE A 73 7.48 -19.96 0.39
N PRO A 74 6.16 -20.20 0.51
CA PRO A 74 5.64 -21.39 1.17
C PRO A 74 6.07 -22.70 0.49
N ALA A 75 6.24 -23.76 1.29
CA ALA A 75 6.66 -25.05 0.77
C ALA A 75 5.61 -25.62 -0.22
N GLY A 76 6.04 -25.92 -1.44
CA GLY A 76 5.15 -26.39 -2.53
C GLY A 76 4.52 -25.29 -3.37
N ALA A 77 4.73 -24.00 -3.04
CA ALA A 77 4.32 -22.89 -3.87
C ALA A 77 5.08 -22.85 -5.20
N SER A 78 4.40 -22.42 -6.26
CA SER A 78 5.05 -22.02 -7.51
C SER A 78 5.92 -20.78 -7.28
N THR A 79 7.16 -20.81 -7.75
CA THR A 79 8.01 -19.61 -7.84
C THR A 79 7.57 -18.74 -9.02
N PHE A 80 7.87 -17.44 -8.97
CA PHE A 80 7.64 -16.52 -10.08
C PHE A 80 8.87 -15.65 -10.37
N ASP A 81 9.05 -15.33 -11.64
CA ASP A 81 10.00 -14.33 -12.13
C ASP A 81 9.45 -13.76 -13.44
N SER A 82 9.17 -12.46 -13.48
CA SER A 82 8.77 -11.77 -14.71
C SER A 82 9.92 -11.57 -15.69
N GLY A 83 11.17 -11.69 -15.23
CA GLY A 83 12.31 -11.02 -15.86
C GLY A 83 12.18 -9.50 -15.78
N THR A 84 13.22 -8.76 -16.18
CA THR A 84 13.11 -7.30 -16.28
C THR A 84 12.23 -6.92 -17.47
N ILE A 85 11.07 -6.33 -17.19
CA ILE A 85 10.16 -5.77 -18.19
C ILE A 85 10.30 -4.24 -18.24
N SER A 86 10.13 -3.67 -19.43
CA SER A 86 10.19 -2.22 -19.70
C SER A 86 8.89 -1.65 -20.28
N GLU A 87 7.89 -2.49 -20.53
CA GLU A 87 6.54 -2.13 -20.94
C GLU A 87 5.55 -3.20 -20.47
N GLY A 88 4.27 -2.82 -20.30
CA GLY A 88 3.20 -3.73 -19.92
C GLY A 88 3.22 -4.14 -18.44
N SER A 89 2.85 -5.40 -18.20
CA SER A 89 2.66 -5.97 -16.87
C SER A 89 2.95 -7.47 -16.85
N PHE A 90 3.09 -8.02 -15.65
CA PHE A 90 3.23 -9.45 -15.37
C PHE A 90 2.14 -9.89 -14.39
N GLU A 91 1.57 -11.08 -14.57
CA GLU A 91 0.55 -11.63 -13.67
C GLU A 91 1.00 -12.96 -13.04
N HIS A 92 0.71 -13.15 -11.75
CA HIS A 92 0.97 -14.41 -11.05
C HIS A 92 -0.21 -14.79 -10.14
N THR A 93 -0.59 -16.07 -10.17
CA THR A 93 -1.67 -16.64 -9.35
C THR A 93 -1.10 -17.30 -8.09
N PHE A 94 -1.50 -16.78 -6.94
CA PHE A 94 -1.00 -17.18 -5.63
C PHE A 94 -1.89 -18.26 -5.00
N GLU A 95 -1.60 -19.54 -5.28
CA GLU A 95 -2.45 -20.66 -4.84
C GLU A 95 -2.19 -21.16 -3.41
N THR A 96 -0.94 -21.11 -2.92
CA THR A 96 -0.55 -21.73 -1.64
C THR A 96 -0.61 -20.71 -0.51
N PRO A 97 -1.31 -21.00 0.62
CA PRO A 97 -1.31 -20.10 1.77
C PRO A 97 0.07 -19.91 2.38
N GLY A 98 0.34 -18.71 2.89
CA GLY A 98 1.61 -18.33 3.52
C GLY A 98 2.16 -17.01 2.99
N THR A 99 3.41 -16.72 3.35
CA THR A 99 4.07 -15.44 3.08
C THR A 99 5.10 -15.57 1.98
N TYR A 100 5.06 -14.65 1.03
CA TYR A 100 5.89 -14.58 -0.16
C TYR A 100 6.69 -13.29 -0.14
N ASP A 101 8.00 -13.38 0.06
CA ASP A 101 8.90 -12.25 -0.17
C ASP A 101 9.37 -12.23 -1.63
N TYR A 102 9.43 -11.05 -2.23
CA TYR A 102 9.89 -10.86 -3.60
C TYR A 102 10.74 -9.59 -3.76
N TYR A 103 11.42 -9.48 -4.91
CA TYR A 103 12.32 -8.39 -5.23
C TYR A 103 12.31 -8.04 -6.73
N CYS A 104 12.83 -6.86 -7.05
CA CYS A 104 13.13 -6.46 -8.42
C CYS A 104 14.61 -6.70 -8.75
N ILE A 105 14.91 -7.50 -9.77
CA ILE A 105 16.27 -7.92 -10.15
C ILE A 105 17.27 -6.74 -10.26
N PRO A 106 17.01 -5.69 -11.07
CA PRO A 106 17.94 -4.57 -11.21
C PRO A 106 18.06 -3.66 -9.97
N HIS A 107 17.09 -3.71 -9.05
CA HIS A 107 16.94 -2.73 -7.96
C HIS A 107 16.96 -3.37 -6.56
N LYS A 108 17.27 -4.66 -6.46
CA LYS A 108 17.38 -5.43 -5.21
C LYS A 108 18.32 -4.78 -4.20
N SER A 109 19.49 -4.33 -4.65
CA SER A 109 20.50 -3.66 -3.82
C SER A 109 20.09 -2.24 -3.38
N LEU A 110 19.02 -1.68 -3.93
CA LEU A 110 18.47 -0.36 -3.59
C LEU A 110 17.27 -0.45 -2.64
N GLY A 111 16.88 -1.64 -2.18
CA GLY A 111 15.72 -1.81 -1.30
C GLY A 111 14.41 -2.16 -2.01
N MET A 112 14.42 -2.40 -3.33
CA MET A 112 13.19 -2.74 -4.06
C MET A 112 12.77 -4.20 -3.80
N VAL A 113 12.10 -4.39 -2.67
CA VAL A 113 11.51 -5.64 -2.17
C VAL A 113 10.05 -5.43 -1.78
N GLY A 114 9.28 -6.50 -1.72
CA GLY A 114 7.88 -6.48 -1.28
C GLY A 114 7.45 -7.81 -0.68
N ARG A 115 6.27 -7.80 -0.05
CA ARG A 115 5.69 -8.97 0.65
C ARG A 115 4.23 -9.17 0.27
N ILE A 116 3.87 -10.40 -0.10
CA ILE A 116 2.48 -10.83 -0.28
C ILE A 116 2.14 -11.88 0.77
N VAL A 117 1.00 -11.73 1.45
CA VAL A 117 0.46 -12.72 2.41
C VAL A 117 -0.80 -13.34 1.81
N VAL A 118 -0.75 -14.66 1.58
CA VAL A 118 -1.81 -15.43 0.93
C VAL A 118 -2.63 -16.16 1.99
N GLY A 119 -3.83 -15.65 2.26
CA GLY A 119 -4.73 -16.15 3.31
C GLY A 119 -4.26 -15.88 4.74
N SER A 120 -3.17 -16.54 5.15
CA SER A 120 -2.55 -16.45 6.47
C SER A 120 -1.02 -16.40 6.36
N SER A 121 -0.35 -15.74 7.30
CA SER A 121 1.12 -15.69 7.35
C SER A 121 1.74 -17.06 7.63
N GLY A 122 2.98 -17.27 7.16
CA GLY A 122 3.76 -18.46 7.47
C GLY A 122 4.75 -18.89 6.37
N GLY A 123 5.59 -19.87 6.71
CA GLY A 123 6.67 -20.35 5.84
C GLY A 123 8.00 -19.59 6.05
N PRO A 124 9.02 -19.88 5.22
CA PRO A 124 10.40 -19.44 5.48
C PRO A 124 10.61 -17.91 5.50
N ALA A 125 9.70 -17.14 4.89
CA ALA A 125 9.70 -15.68 4.95
C ALA A 125 9.51 -15.11 6.38
N GLU A 126 8.94 -15.89 7.30
CA GLU A 126 8.76 -15.48 8.71
C GLU A 126 9.91 -15.93 9.62
N GLU A 127 10.80 -16.81 9.16
CA GLU A 127 11.87 -17.38 9.98
C GLU A 127 13.05 -16.42 10.16
N SER A 128 13.14 -15.38 9.32
CA SER A 128 14.22 -14.39 9.32
C SER A 128 13.82 -13.11 8.57
N PRO A 129 14.47 -11.95 8.83
CA PRO A 129 14.26 -10.73 8.06
C PRO A 129 14.57 -10.88 6.56
N ILE A 130 13.97 -10.04 5.72
CA ILE A 130 14.22 -10.00 4.28
C ILE A 130 15.65 -9.46 3.99
N PRO A 131 16.45 -10.10 3.12
CA PRO A 131 17.91 -9.86 3.11
C PRO A 131 18.39 -8.58 2.40
N ASN A 132 17.52 -7.75 1.81
CA ASN A 132 17.92 -6.57 1.01
C ASN A 132 16.96 -5.38 1.14
N GLY A 133 16.35 -5.16 2.30
CA GLY A 133 15.42 -4.05 2.51
C GLY A 133 14.56 -4.28 3.75
N GLU A 134 13.45 -3.54 3.84
CA GLU A 134 12.43 -3.70 4.87
C GLU A 134 11.07 -3.87 4.19
N VAL A 135 10.20 -4.68 4.78
CA VAL A 135 8.81 -4.88 4.37
C VAL A 135 7.92 -4.81 5.61
N PRO A 136 6.63 -4.42 5.49
CA PRO A 136 5.70 -4.46 6.62
C PRO A 136 5.58 -5.89 7.19
N SER A 137 5.29 -6.00 8.49
CA SER A 137 5.04 -7.31 9.08
C SER A 137 3.80 -7.96 8.49
N SER A 138 3.77 -9.29 8.46
CA SER A 138 2.65 -10.03 7.90
C SER A 138 1.37 -9.83 8.71
N GLU A 139 1.47 -9.56 10.00
CA GLU A 139 0.35 -9.17 10.87
C GLU A 139 -0.26 -7.84 10.43
N ALA A 140 0.57 -6.82 10.15
CA ALA A 140 0.10 -5.53 9.66
C ALA A 140 -0.56 -5.67 8.29
N ILE A 141 0.05 -6.45 7.38
CA ILE A 141 -0.54 -6.76 6.06
C ILE A 141 -1.89 -7.49 6.21
N LEU A 142 -2.01 -8.40 7.18
CA LEU A 142 -3.26 -9.12 7.44
C LEU A 142 -4.37 -8.21 8.02
N GLU A 143 -4.01 -7.19 8.80
CA GLU A 143 -4.92 -6.20 9.40
C GLU A 143 -5.34 -5.10 8.40
N GLU A 144 -4.38 -4.47 7.73
CA GLU A 144 -4.60 -3.33 6.82
C GLU A 144 -5.01 -3.77 5.39
N GLY A 145 -4.71 -5.01 5.01
CA GLY A 145 -5.03 -5.58 3.70
C GLY A 145 -4.07 -5.15 2.58
N ALA A 146 -3.75 -3.86 2.49
CA ALA A 146 -2.73 -3.32 1.60
C ALA A 146 -2.00 -2.14 2.28
N ILE A 147 -0.68 -2.23 2.35
CA ILE A 147 0.20 -1.22 2.97
C ILE A 147 0.99 -0.54 1.87
N ALA A 148 0.73 0.76 1.68
CA ALA A 148 1.34 1.57 0.64
C ALA A 148 2.84 1.81 0.88
N TYR A 149 3.60 1.98 -0.19
CA TYR A 149 5.00 2.35 -0.10
C TYR A 149 5.18 3.70 0.63
N GLY A 150 6.09 3.75 1.60
CA GLY A 150 6.33 4.95 2.39
C GLY A 150 5.26 5.29 3.44
N SER A 151 4.28 4.42 3.70
CA SER A 151 3.38 4.62 4.84
C SER A 151 4.08 4.31 6.17
N ASN A 152 3.93 5.19 7.16
CA ASN A 152 4.49 5.02 8.50
C ASN A 152 3.66 4.03 9.37
N SER A 153 3.55 2.76 8.95
CA SER A 153 2.98 1.68 9.78
C SER A 153 3.95 1.32 10.90
N GLY A 154 3.88 2.05 12.02
CA GLY A 154 4.84 1.98 13.12
C GLY A 154 4.73 0.73 14.00
N GLY A 155 5.86 0.07 14.31
CA GLY A 155 5.88 -1.21 15.02
C GLY A 155 7.15 -1.59 15.78
N SER A 156 7.76 -0.67 16.55
CA SER A 156 8.68 -0.85 17.72
C SER A 156 9.82 -1.92 17.68
N GLY A 157 11.08 -1.64 18.02
CA GLY A 157 11.68 -0.51 18.75
C GLY A 157 13.20 -0.37 18.45
N ASN A 158 13.99 0.47 19.12
CA ASN A 158 14.02 0.76 20.57
C ASN A 158 14.75 2.10 20.92
N THR A 159 14.36 2.72 22.05
CA THR A 159 15.00 3.83 22.82
C THR A 159 15.24 5.22 22.19
N GLY A 160 14.80 6.29 22.89
CA GLY A 160 15.22 7.67 22.57
C GLY A 160 14.77 8.85 23.47
N GLY A 161 13.66 8.78 24.22
CA GLY A 161 13.15 9.91 25.06
C GLY A 161 12.56 11.10 24.26
N GLY A 162 11.81 12.06 24.84
CA GLY A 162 11.26 12.17 26.19
C GLY A 162 10.42 13.46 26.39
N MET A 163 9.20 13.30 26.93
CA MET A 163 8.39 14.25 27.75
C MET A 163 8.31 15.77 27.45
N MET A 164 7.06 16.20 27.17
CA MET A 164 6.34 17.40 27.68
C MET A 164 6.83 18.84 27.41
N GLY A 165 5.89 19.73 27.04
CA GLY A 165 6.05 21.19 27.05
C GLY A 165 4.70 21.94 26.97
N SER A 166 4.50 22.95 27.81
CA SER A 166 3.21 23.66 28.04
C SER A 166 3.22 25.11 27.54
N GLY A 167 2.05 25.62 27.13
CA GLY A 167 1.77 27.03 26.85
C GLY A 167 0.95 27.20 25.56
N GLY A 168 -0.11 28.01 25.46
CA GLY A 168 -0.63 29.02 26.38
C GLY A 168 -0.97 30.30 25.58
N HIS A 169 -2.04 31.01 25.94
CA HIS A 169 -2.65 32.15 25.23
C HIS A 169 -3.44 31.78 23.95
N GLY A 170 -4.59 32.38 23.62
CA GLY A 170 -5.43 33.29 24.41
C GLY A 170 -6.27 34.23 23.54
N MET A 171 -7.61 34.14 23.64
CA MET A 171 -8.61 35.17 23.31
C MET A 171 -8.57 35.85 21.92
N MET A 172 -9.64 35.70 21.12
CA MET A 172 -10.57 36.83 20.86
C MET A 172 -11.89 36.36 20.22
N ASN A 173 -12.93 37.18 20.36
CA ASN A 173 -14.32 36.74 20.38
C ASN A 173 -15.23 37.63 19.49
N GLY A 174 -16.13 36.99 18.73
CA GLY A 174 -17.50 37.48 18.56
C GLY A 174 -17.99 37.93 17.17
N ARG A 175 -19.22 37.44 16.84
CA ARG A 175 -20.29 38.09 16.03
C ARG A 175 -20.02 38.33 14.52
N ASN A 176 -20.99 38.30 13.59
CA ASN A 176 -22.44 38.00 13.55
C ASN A 176 -22.84 37.67 12.07
N GLY A 177 -23.89 36.94 11.68
CA GLY A 177 -24.87 36.11 12.41
C GLY A 177 -26.27 36.10 11.74
N GLY A 178 -26.63 35.04 11.02
CA GLY A 178 -27.87 34.81 10.26
C GLY A 178 -27.62 33.87 9.07
N GLY A 179 -28.52 33.00 8.60
CA GLY A 179 -29.91 32.72 8.97
C GLY A 179 -30.74 32.40 7.70
N VAL A 180 -31.68 31.43 7.79
CA VAL A 180 -32.53 30.86 6.70
C VAL A 180 -31.79 29.99 5.66
N GLY A 181 -32.35 28.91 5.09
CA GLY A 181 -33.60 28.18 5.39
C GLY A 181 -34.13 27.39 4.18
N GLY A 182 -34.73 26.22 4.39
CA GLY A 182 -35.61 25.53 3.40
C GLY A 182 -34.99 24.46 2.49
N LEU A 183 -35.66 23.31 2.41
CA LEU A 183 -35.41 22.17 1.49
C LEU A 183 -36.21 22.36 0.16
N PRO A 184 -36.31 21.35 -0.71
CA PRO A 184 -35.35 20.89 -1.73
C PRO A 184 -35.94 21.05 -3.16
N VAL A 185 -35.21 20.69 -4.25
CA VAL A 185 -35.75 20.06 -5.49
C VAL A 185 -34.68 19.92 -6.60
N VAL A 186 -34.52 18.67 -7.08
CA VAL A 186 -34.20 18.21 -8.46
C VAL A 186 -33.04 18.85 -9.25
N GLY A 187 -31.95 18.09 -9.38
CA GLY A 187 -31.62 17.44 -10.66
C GLY A 187 -30.72 18.17 -11.66
N GLY A 188 -29.49 17.64 -11.85
CA GLY A 188 -28.69 17.83 -13.06
C GLY A 188 -27.24 18.31 -12.83
N ALA A 189 -26.31 17.75 -13.60
CA ALA A 189 -24.99 18.31 -13.90
C ALA A 189 -23.96 18.48 -12.76
N LEU A 190 -23.66 17.43 -12.00
CA LEU A 190 -22.40 17.32 -11.22
C LEU A 190 -21.35 16.38 -11.86
N GLY A 191 -21.35 16.28 -13.19
CA GLY A 191 -20.30 15.61 -13.98
C GLY A 191 -19.15 16.51 -14.44
N MET A 192 -19.16 17.81 -14.09
CA MET A 192 -18.19 18.81 -14.60
C MET A 192 -17.64 19.76 -13.53
N LEU A 193 -17.51 19.33 -12.27
CA LEU A 193 -16.76 20.08 -11.23
C LEU A 193 -15.48 19.40 -10.74
N GLY A 194 -15.17 18.17 -11.18
CA GLY A 194 -13.85 17.55 -10.88
C GLY A 194 -12.70 18.13 -11.70
N ILE A 195 -12.95 18.52 -12.95
CA ILE A 195 -11.89 18.91 -13.92
C ILE A 195 -11.36 20.33 -13.66
N LEU A 196 -12.21 21.26 -13.22
CA LEU A 196 -11.80 22.63 -12.86
C LEU A 196 -11.06 22.70 -11.52
N GLY A 197 -11.35 21.79 -10.58
CA GLY A 197 -10.63 21.71 -9.31
C GLY A 197 -9.18 21.25 -9.48
N GLY A 198 -8.97 20.16 -10.23
CA GLY A 198 -7.63 19.62 -10.47
C GLY A 198 -6.71 20.57 -11.27
N THR A 199 -7.27 21.32 -12.22
CA THR A 199 -6.49 22.29 -13.02
C THR A 199 -6.07 23.51 -12.21
N LEU A 200 -6.92 24.03 -11.31
CA LEU A 200 -6.54 25.11 -10.38
C LEU A 200 -5.52 24.65 -9.31
N TYR A 201 -5.62 23.41 -8.82
CA TYR A 201 -4.65 22.83 -7.88
C TYR A 201 -3.25 22.69 -8.52
N TRP A 202 -3.18 22.22 -9.77
CA TRP A 202 -1.91 22.02 -10.48
C TRP A 202 -1.24 23.33 -10.93
N LEU A 203 -2.02 24.37 -11.25
CA LEU A 203 -1.47 25.66 -11.69
C LEU A 203 -1.04 26.58 -10.54
N GLY A 204 -1.50 26.34 -9.31
CA GLY A 204 -1.16 27.14 -8.13
C GLY A 204 0.13 26.72 -7.40
N ASN A 205 0.60 25.47 -7.56
CA ASN A 205 1.66 24.89 -6.72
C ASN A 205 3.04 24.75 -7.40
N ARG A 206 3.35 25.57 -8.42
CA ARG A 206 4.64 25.53 -9.14
C ARG A 206 5.67 26.59 -8.73
N SER A 207 5.29 27.55 -7.87
CA SER A 207 6.17 28.64 -7.42
C SER A 207 6.54 28.59 -5.92
N SER A 208 6.05 27.59 -5.18
CA SER A 208 6.30 27.40 -3.73
C SER A 208 7.42 26.40 -3.41
N LEU A 209 7.79 25.54 -4.37
CA LEU A 209 8.68 24.40 -4.13
C LEU A 209 10.15 24.79 -3.92
N GLN A 210 10.66 25.81 -4.64
CA GLN A 210 12.08 26.19 -4.59
C GLN A 210 12.47 26.90 -3.28
N SER A 211 11.68 27.88 -2.83
CA SER A 211 11.95 28.63 -1.58
C SER A 211 11.84 27.74 -0.33
N SER A 212 11.02 26.68 -0.40
CA SER A 212 10.86 25.71 0.69
C SER A 212 12.08 24.77 0.81
N THR A 213 12.75 24.43 -0.30
CA THR A 213 13.92 23.55 -0.28
C THR A 213 15.17 24.21 0.29
N ASP A 214 15.45 25.49 -0.01
CA ASP A 214 16.67 26.14 0.52
C ASP A 214 16.54 26.53 2.00
N HIS A 215 15.35 26.93 2.46
CA HIS A 215 15.09 27.07 3.90
C HIS A 215 15.30 25.74 4.65
N SER A 216 14.82 24.63 4.09
CA SER A 216 15.06 23.28 4.64
C SER A 216 16.56 22.91 4.65
N ALA A 217 17.30 23.23 3.58
CA ALA A 217 18.74 22.97 3.51
C ALA A 217 19.53 23.70 4.61
N LYS A 218 19.19 24.97 4.88
CA LYS A 218 19.81 25.77 5.96
C LYS A 218 19.43 25.23 7.35
N GLU A 219 18.18 24.81 7.55
CA GLU A 219 17.70 24.20 8.80
C GLU A 219 18.41 22.87 9.09
N VAL A 220 18.52 21.98 8.11
CA VAL A 220 19.27 20.71 8.22
C VAL A 220 20.73 20.98 8.57
N LEU A 221 21.39 21.93 7.91
CA LEU A 221 22.78 22.27 8.18
C LEU A 221 22.98 22.80 9.61
N GLN A 222 22.07 23.64 10.11
CA GLN A 222 22.10 24.16 11.48
C GLN A 222 21.87 23.05 12.53
N ASN A 223 20.93 22.13 12.28
CA ASN A 223 20.67 20.98 13.16
C ASN A 223 21.91 20.07 13.29
N ARG A 224 22.63 19.80 12.19
CA ARG A 224 23.86 19.00 12.21
C ARG A 224 24.99 19.66 13.00
N TYR A 225 25.15 20.98 12.90
CA TYR A 225 26.10 21.73 13.74
C TYR A 225 25.70 21.71 15.22
N ALA A 226 24.42 21.91 15.53
CA ALA A 226 23.91 21.86 16.91
C ALA A 226 24.08 20.47 17.58
N ARG A 227 24.07 19.39 16.79
CA ARG A 227 24.35 18.01 17.25
C ARG A 227 25.85 17.65 17.23
N GLY A 228 26.74 18.55 16.82
CA GLY A 228 28.19 18.32 16.76
C GLY A 228 28.65 17.35 15.67
N GLU A 229 27.83 17.09 14.65
CA GLU A 229 28.20 16.19 13.53
C GLU A 229 29.17 16.83 12.52
N ILE A 230 29.29 18.15 12.56
CA ILE A 230 30.17 18.96 11.71
C ILE A 230 30.82 20.05 12.56
N ASP A 231 32.08 20.36 12.27
CA ASP A 231 32.80 21.46 12.89
C ASP A 231 32.33 22.84 12.36
N GLU A 232 32.80 23.91 13.02
CA GLU A 232 32.43 25.30 12.68
C GLU A 232 32.94 25.72 11.30
N GLU A 233 34.08 25.18 10.83
CA GLU A 233 34.66 25.53 9.53
C GLU A 233 33.84 24.92 8.38
N GLU A 234 33.49 23.64 8.49
CA GLU A 234 32.63 22.94 7.54
C GLU A 234 31.20 23.49 7.57
N TYR A 235 30.68 23.90 8.74
CA TYR A 235 29.40 24.61 8.84
C TYR A 235 29.45 25.96 8.09
N ARG A 236 30.43 26.81 8.36
CA ARG A 236 30.58 28.14 7.74
C ARG A 236 30.70 28.04 6.22
N ARG A 237 31.59 27.16 5.72
CA ARG A 237 31.81 26.91 4.28
C ARG A 237 30.56 26.43 3.54
N ARG A 238 29.75 25.57 4.17
CA ARG A 238 28.50 25.07 3.56
C ARG A 238 27.39 26.12 3.62
N ARG A 239 27.34 26.93 4.67
CA ARG A 239 26.38 28.03 4.82
C ARG A 239 26.60 29.10 3.76
N GLU A 240 27.85 29.54 3.56
CA GLU A 240 28.21 30.52 2.53
C GLU A 240 27.78 30.08 1.12
N ARG A 241 27.87 28.77 0.82
CA ARG A 241 27.39 28.21 -0.46
C ARG A 241 25.86 28.30 -0.62
N LEU A 242 25.11 28.09 0.45
CA LEU A 242 23.63 28.19 0.46
C LEU A 242 23.14 29.64 0.52
N ASP A 243 23.95 30.56 1.04
CA ASP A 243 23.65 31.99 0.99
C ASP A 243 23.93 32.53 -0.43
N ALA A 244 25.01 32.10 -1.10
CA ALA A 244 25.30 32.47 -2.48
C ALA A 244 24.30 31.92 -3.52
N SER A 245 23.69 30.76 -3.28
CA SER A 245 22.64 30.21 -4.17
C SER A 245 21.31 30.97 -4.10
N ASP A 246 21.03 31.67 -2.99
CA ASP A 246 19.85 32.55 -2.89
C ASP A 246 20.08 33.85 -3.68
N GLU A 247 21.32 34.36 -3.72
CA GLU A 247 21.68 35.59 -4.42
C GLU A 247 21.64 35.43 -5.96
N ASP A 248 22.13 34.31 -6.50
CA ASP A 248 22.20 34.02 -7.95
C ASP A 248 20.82 33.72 -8.60
N VAL A 249 19.76 33.62 -7.79
CA VAL A 249 18.35 33.40 -8.23
C VAL A 249 17.55 34.72 -8.21
N SER A 250 18.18 35.83 -7.81
CA SER A 250 17.50 37.12 -7.54
C SER A 250 17.72 38.22 -8.61
N ASP A 251 18.35 37.90 -9.75
CA ASP A 251 18.67 38.83 -10.87
C ASP A 251 18.01 38.39 -12.20
#